data_AF-A0AAT9WLL6-F1
#
_entry.id   AF-A0AAT9WLL6-F1
#
_cell.length_a   1.000
_cell.length_b   1.000
_cell.length_c   1.000
_cell.angle_alpha   90.00
_cell.angle_beta   90.00
_cell.angle_gamma   90.00
#
_symmetry.space_group_name_H-M   'P 1'
#
loop_
_entity.id
_entity.type
_entity.pdbx_description
1 polymer ?
#
loop_
_entity_poly.entity_id
_entity_poly.type
_entity_poly.pdbx_seq_one_letter_code
_entity_poly.pdbx_strand_id
1 'polypeptide(L)'
;MKLPASLPLPLFRHRRATFKDQFKLLAGALIYPAQTLRWRQFLSSHPSMARMARQYPRVMHKIYRPYLSRQLHCADRVDAMIGHYQHISRFGLETLVARAAARPVKLAAFEGKNGTPLELRLCAANVGHREGELTLQLFCEESFVYAISFTLSAAPGVTSIQLGALQGVRSDEGAQLIKLVTKALHGSRPRKWMVALLRDIGDYFGCKTLRMVSNSNRVTINWRRHRRISSDYDALWQELQAKRRGDGDYEVPCATAPMEISPDVPSHKRAEARRRNELLAAACGQIRSALDQRRVSSVRVRLSAVPAPLRLGLRLVAGAPPVSASVGAEERHAQCDGDDGQRRTDRSARHKEAGVDNMEIVEVMCLAVDVPSPSDKSRRRQRRILRPLKAHSTRWHVEHS
;
A
#
# COMPACT_ATOMS: atom_id res chain seq x y z
N MET A 1 -38.07 5.40 15.63
CA MET A 1 -36.91 5.57 14.71
C MET A 1 -37.03 4.52 13.60
N LYS A 2 -37.57 4.90 12.43
CA LYS A 2 -37.70 4.00 11.28
C LYS A 2 -36.33 3.89 10.59
N LEU A 3 -35.75 2.69 10.55
CA LEU A 3 -34.63 2.36 9.67
C LEU A 3 -35.01 2.74 8.23
N PRO A 4 -34.17 3.46 7.48
CA PRO A 4 -34.49 3.81 6.10
C PRO A 4 -34.64 2.53 5.26
N ALA A 5 -35.85 2.33 4.76
CA ALA A 5 -36.21 1.28 3.82
C ALA A 5 -35.52 1.54 2.48
N SER A 6 -34.37 0.90 2.28
CA SER A 6 -33.70 0.53 1.02
C SER A 6 -32.17 0.61 1.17
N LEU A 7 -31.58 -0.29 1.94
CA LEU A 7 -30.25 -0.77 1.57
C LEU A 7 -30.45 -1.71 0.37
N PRO A 8 -30.05 -1.37 -0.86
CA PRO A 8 -30.02 -2.35 -1.92
C PRO A 8 -28.96 -3.39 -1.53
N LEU A 9 -29.45 -4.54 -1.08
CA LEU A 9 -28.72 -5.72 -0.63
C LEU A 9 -28.32 -6.73 -1.74
N PRO A 10 -28.38 -6.50 -3.08
CA PRO A 10 -28.13 -7.61 -4.00
C PRO A 10 -26.63 -7.88 -4.27
N LEU A 11 -25.69 -7.08 -3.74
CA LEU A 11 -24.25 -7.37 -3.90
C LEU A 11 -23.65 -8.27 -2.81
N PHE A 12 -24.38 -8.57 -1.74
CA PHE A 12 -23.84 -9.36 -0.62
C PHE A 12 -23.95 -10.87 -0.81
N ARG A 13 -24.73 -11.35 -1.79
CA ARG A 13 -24.87 -12.79 -2.05
C ARG A 13 -23.78 -13.26 -3.01
N HIS A 14 -22.55 -13.21 -2.54
CA HIS A 14 -21.42 -13.73 -3.28
C HIS A 14 -21.30 -15.25 -3.06
N ARG A 15 -21.45 -16.06 -4.12
CA ARG A 15 -21.38 -17.54 -4.05
C ARG A 15 -20.08 -18.09 -3.41
N ARG A 16 -19.03 -17.28 -3.30
CA ARG A 16 -17.73 -17.64 -2.69
C ARG A 16 -17.35 -16.84 -1.43
N ALA A 17 -18.22 -15.93 -0.94
CA ALA A 17 -17.91 -15.21 0.30
C ALA A 17 -18.15 -16.14 1.49
N THR A 18 -17.18 -16.19 2.41
CA THR A 18 -17.34 -16.96 3.64
C THR A 18 -18.33 -16.25 4.57
N PHE A 19 -18.92 -16.98 5.52
CA PHE A 19 -19.74 -16.38 6.59
C PHE A 19 -19.00 -15.22 7.29
N LYS A 20 -17.69 -15.38 7.49
CA LYS A 20 -16.81 -14.34 8.05
C LYS A 20 -16.77 -13.07 7.21
N ASP A 21 -16.73 -13.19 5.88
CA ASP A 21 -16.71 -12.05 4.97
C ASP A 21 -18.07 -11.33 5.00
N GLN A 22 -19.18 -12.08 5.03
CA GLN A 22 -20.53 -11.52 5.14
C GLN A 22 -20.73 -10.79 6.47
N PHE A 23 -20.29 -11.38 7.58
CA PHE A 23 -20.35 -10.73 8.89
C PHE A 23 -19.57 -9.42 8.92
N LYS A 24 -18.32 -9.41 8.43
CA LYS A 24 -17.50 -8.18 8.36
C LYS A 24 -18.15 -7.10 7.50
N LEU A 25 -18.78 -7.49 6.41
CA LEU A 25 -19.50 -6.58 5.53
C LEU A 25 -20.73 -5.97 6.21
N LEU A 26 -21.51 -6.78 6.92
CA LEU A 26 -22.70 -6.30 7.65
C LEU A 26 -22.31 -5.41 8.82
N ALA A 27 -21.39 -5.87 9.68
CA ALA A 27 -20.89 -5.08 10.80
C ALA A 27 -20.26 -3.77 10.31
N GLY A 28 -19.38 -3.85 9.32
CA GLY A 28 -18.73 -2.67 8.74
C GLY A 28 -19.71 -1.67 8.12
N ALA A 29 -20.80 -2.14 7.49
CA ALA A 29 -21.85 -1.27 6.97
C ALA A 29 -22.64 -0.53 8.06
N LEU A 30 -22.78 -1.12 9.24
CA LEU A 30 -23.44 -0.50 10.39
C LEU A 30 -22.53 0.53 11.08
N ILE A 31 -21.26 0.19 11.26
CA ILE A 31 -20.30 1.06 11.98
C ILE A 31 -19.77 2.19 11.09
N TYR A 32 -19.54 1.93 9.80
CA TYR A 32 -18.97 2.89 8.85
C TYR A 32 -19.88 3.07 7.63
N PRO A 33 -21.13 3.53 7.80
CA PRO A 33 -22.13 3.57 6.72
C PRO A 33 -21.69 4.46 5.55
N ALA A 34 -21.16 5.65 5.84
CA ALA A 34 -20.74 6.61 4.81
C ALA A 34 -19.54 6.08 3.98
N GLN A 35 -18.53 5.51 4.65
CA GLN A 35 -17.36 4.94 4.01
C GLN A 35 -17.70 3.71 3.19
N THR A 36 -18.60 2.86 3.72
CA THR A 36 -19.13 1.69 3.02
C THR A 36 -19.85 2.11 1.75
N LEU A 37 -20.70 3.13 1.82
CA LEU A 37 -21.43 3.63 0.66
C LEU A 37 -20.48 4.20 -0.39
N ARG A 38 -19.52 5.06 -0.01
CA ARG A 38 -18.49 5.60 -0.92
C ARG A 38 -17.72 4.48 -1.62
N TRP A 39 -17.23 3.50 -0.85
CA TRP A 39 -16.48 2.39 -1.42
C TRP A 39 -17.30 1.55 -2.39
N ARG A 40 -18.55 1.23 -2.02
CA ARG A 40 -19.47 0.48 -2.88
C ARG A 40 -19.79 1.23 -4.17
N GLN A 41 -20.10 2.51 -4.09
CA GLN A 41 -20.39 3.36 -5.24
C GLN A 41 -19.20 3.43 -6.21
N PHE A 42 -17.98 3.51 -5.67
CA PHE A 42 -16.77 3.44 -6.47
C PHE A 42 -16.63 2.09 -7.19
N LEU A 43 -16.77 0.97 -6.46
CA LEU A 43 -16.69 -0.37 -7.04
C LEU A 43 -17.75 -0.60 -8.12
N SER A 44 -18.98 -0.12 -7.94
CA SER A 44 -20.06 -0.29 -8.91
C SER A 44 -19.92 0.59 -10.15
N SER A 45 -19.29 1.76 -10.03
CA SER A 45 -19.07 2.68 -11.15
C SER A 45 -17.90 2.28 -12.06
N HIS A 46 -17.05 1.34 -11.64
CA HIS A 46 -15.89 0.89 -12.41
C HIS A 46 -16.00 -0.61 -12.76
N PRO A 47 -16.32 -0.99 -14.01
CA PRO A 47 -16.56 -2.39 -14.39
C PRO A 47 -15.41 -3.35 -14.10
N SER A 48 -14.15 -2.90 -14.28
CA SER A 48 -12.94 -3.65 -13.96
C SER A 48 -12.85 -3.96 -12.47
N MET A 49 -13.18 -2.99 -11.62
CA MET A 49 -13.18 -3.12 -10.16
C MET A 49 -14.34 -3.99 -9.67
N ALA A 50 -15.54 -3.83 -10.24
CA ALA A 50 -16.67 -4.69 -9.95
C ALA A 50 -16.36 -6.17 -10.28
N ARG A 51 -15.64 -6.43 -11.36
CA ARG A 51 -15.18 -7.77 -11.73
C ARG A 51 -14.13 -8.29 -10.76
N MET A 52 -13.15 -7.47 -10.41
CA MET A 52 -12.12 -7.84 -9.43
C MET A 52 -12.73 -8.15 -8.06
N ALA A 53 -13.68 -7.35 -7.58
CA ALA A 53 -14.36 -7.57 -6.31
C ALA A 53 -15.19 -8.88 -6.30
N ARG A 54 -15.75 -9.29 -7.45
CA ARG A 54 -16.39 -10.61 -7.63
C ARG A 54 -15.38 -11.76 -7.64
N GLN A 55 -14.15 -11.55 -8.08
CA GLN A 55 -13.13 -12.59 -8.02
C GLN A 55 -12.48 -12.67 -6.64
N TYR A 56 -12.34 -11.52 -5.98
CA TYR A 56 -11.65 -11.35 -4.69
C TYR A 56 -12.56 -10.60 -3.70
N PRO A 57 -13.50 -11.30 -3.03
CA PRO A 57 -14.47 -10.68 -2.10
C PRO A 57 -13.83 -9.89 -0.95
N ARG A 58 -12.56 -10.18 -0.63
CA ARG A 58 -11.76 -9.44 0.35
C ARG A 58 -11.59 -7.97 0.03
N VAL A 59 -11.63 -7.59 -1.24
CA VAL A 59 -11.59 -6.20 -1.69
C VAL A 59 -12.77 -5.40 -1.10
N MET A 60 -13.94 -6.03 -0.93
CA MET A 60 -15.15 -5.34 -0.45
C MET A 60 -15.06 -4.94 1.03
N HIS A 61 -14.53 -5.81 1.90
CA HIS A 61 -14.44 -5.56 3.34
C HIS A 61 -13.04 -5.12 3.80
N LYS A 62 -12.13 -4.85 2.86
CA LYS A 62 -10.75 -4.42 3.15
C LYS A 62 -10.70 -3.11 3.94
N ILE A 63 -11.66 -2.22 3.70
CA ILE A 63 -11.76 -0.91 4.34
C ILE A 63 -11.96 -0.99 5.87
N TYR A 64 -12.42 -2.11 6.42
CA TYR A 64 -12.72 -2.25 7.85
C TYR A 64 -11.56 -2.78 8.70
N ARG A 65 -10.47 -3.22 8.08
CA ARG A 65 -9.29 -3.82 8.76
C ARG A 65 -8.03 -2.98 8.55
N PRO A 66 -7.03 -3.07 9.45
CA PRO A 66 -5.76 -2.37 9.26
C PRO A 66 -5.17 -2.61 7.88
N TYR A 67 -4.84 -1.51 7.19
CA TYR A 67 -4.42 -1.48 5.79
C TYR A 67 -3.44 -0.31 5.57
N LEU A 68 -2.34 -0.58 4.87
CA LEU A 68 -1.16 0.29 4.61
C LEU A 68 -0.39 0.73 5.85
N SER A 69 -1.06 1.38 6.78
CA SER A 69 -0.48 1.90 8.01
C SER A 69 -1.49 1.76 9.15
N ARG A 70 -0.98 1.56 10.36
CA ARG A 70 -1.77 1.55 11.61
C ARG A 70 -2.39 2.92 11.91
N GLN A 71 -1.92 3.98 11.27
CA GLN A 71 -2.43 5.33 11.46
C GLN A 71 -3.67 5.66 10.61
N LEU A 72 -4.02 4.81 9.63
CA LEU A 72 -5.14 5.11 8.74
C LEU A 72 -6.48 4.67 9.33
N HIS A 73 -7.40 5.62 9.47
CA HIS A 73 -8.78 5.32 9.84
C HIS A 73 -9.58 4.81 8.63
N CYS A 74 -10.84 4.41 8.84
CA CYS A 74 -11.67 3.85 7.77
C CYS A 74 -11.83 4.82 6.58
N ALA A 75 -12.00 6.11 6.87
CA ALA A 75 -12.08 7.16 5.85
C ALA A 75 -10.79 7.24 5.02
N ASP A 76 -9.63 7.35 5.66
CA ASP A 76 -8.34 7.44 4.96
C ASP A 76 -8.05 6.20 4.10
N ARG A 77 -8.45 5.01 4.60
CA ARG A 77 -8.33 3.75 3.84
C ARG A 77 -9.18 3.78 2.58
N VAL A 78 -10.40 4.31 2.66
CA VAL A 78 -11.28 4.46 1.47
C VAL A 78 -10.68 5.46 0.49
N ASP A 79 -10.19 6.60 0.98
CA ASP A 79 -9.57 7.62 0.12
C ASP A 79 -8.30 7.10 -0.56
N ALA A 80 -7.45 6.37 0.16
CA ALA A 80 -6.25 5.74 -0.41
C ALA A 80 -6.62 4.70 -1.49
N MET A 81 -7.61 3.84 -1.24
CA MET A 81 -8.04 2.83 -2.22
C MET A 81 -8.68 3.46 -3.46
N ILE A 82 -9.62 4.42 -3.27
CA ILE A 82 -10.24 5.12 -4.39
C ILE A 82 -9.19 5.89 -5.18
N GLY A 83 -8.33 6.65 -4.51
CA GLY A 83 -7.26 7.42 -5.15
C GLY A 83 -6.32 6.54 -5.97
N HIS A 84 -5.96 5.37 -5.45
CA HIS A 84 -5.14 4.40 -6.18
C HIS A 84 -5.79 3.96 -7.49
N TYR A 85 -7.02 3.46 -7.44
CA TYR A 85 -7.67 2.91 -8.63
C TYR A 85 -8.07 4.00 -9.63
N GLN A 86 -8.41 5.21 -9.17
CA GLN A 86 -8.57 6.36 -10.05
C GLN A 86 -7.27 6.71 -10.77
N HIS A 87 -6.13 6.64 -10.07
CA HIS A 87 -4.83 6.89 -10.70
C HIS A 87 -4.48 5.82 -11.74
N ILE A 88 -4.72 4.54 -11.42
CA ILE A 88 -4.59 3.44 -12.39
C ILE A 88 -5.48 3.67 -13.62
N SER A 89 -6.73 4.12 -13.43
CA SER A 89 -7.62 4.45 -14.54
C SER A 89 -7.15 5.62 -15.39
N ARG A 90 -6.61 6.68 -14.77
CA ARG A 90 -6.03 7.81 -15.53
C ARG A 90 -4.87 7.38 -16.43
N PHE A 91 -4.11 6.38 -16.00
CA PHE A 91 -3.05 5.77 -16.78
C PHE A 91 -3.52 4.66 -17.72
N GLY A 92 -4.81 4.30 -17.76
CA GLY A 92 -5.37 3.28 -18.65
C GLY A 92 -4.89 1.85 -18.36
N LEU A 93 -4.56 1.55 -17.10
CA LEU A 93 -3.96 0.28 -16.68
C LEU A 93 -4.92 -0.66 -15.95
N GLU A 94 -6.23 -0.43 -16.00
CA GLU A 94 -7.23 -1.26 -15.30
C GLU A 94 -7.18 -2.72 -15.76
N THR A 95 -6.97 -2.95 -17.06
CA THR A 95 -6.86 -4.29 -17.63
C THR A 95 -5.59 -4.99 -17.13
N LEU A 96 -4.47 -4.28 -17.03
CA LEU A 96 -3.24 -4.81 -16.45
C LEU A 96 -3.47 -5.21 -14.98
N VAL A 97 -4.07 -4.33 -14.17
CA VAL A 97 -4.33 -4.60 -12.76
C VAL A 97 -5.31 -5.77 -12.58
N ALA A 98 -6.37 -5.85 -13.39
CA ALA A 98 -7.29 -6.97 -13.36
C ALA A 98 -6.60 -8.30 -13.73
N ARG A 99 -5.67 -8.29 -14.69
CA ARG A 99 -4.84 -9.46 -15.03
C ARG A 99 -3.90 -9.82 -13.89
N ALA A 100 -3.22 -8.84 -13.29
CA ALA A 100 -2.31 -9.01 -12.16
C ALA A 100 -3.02 -9.55 -10.91
N ALA A 101 -4.32 -9.27 -10.75
CA ALA A 101 -5.15 -9.86 -9.70
C ALA A 101 -5.37 -11.35 -9.94
N ALA A 102 -5.66 -11.73 -11.19
CA ALA A 102 -5.88 -13.13 -11.59
C ALA A 102 -4.60 -13.98 -11.55
N ARG A 103 -3.48 -13.45 -12.08
CA ARG A 103 -2.19 -14.13 -12.15
C ARG A 103 -1.02 -13.13 -12.21
N PRO A 104 0.19 -13.50 -11.76
CA PRO A 104 1.36 -12.65 -11.91
C PRO A 104 1.59 -12.25 -13.38
N VAL A 105 1.89 -10.97 -13.61
CA VAL A 105 2.18 -10.41 -14.94
C VAL A 105 3.64 -10.01 -15.01
N LYS A 106 4.40 -10.63 -15.92
CA LYS A 106 5.78 -10.27 -16.19
C LYS A 106 5.89 -8.84 -16.73
N LEU A 107 6.64 -7.98 -16.03
CA LEU A 107 6.96 -6.61 -16.44
C LEU A 107 8.37 -6.49 -17.03
N ALA A 108 9.34 -7.24 -16.52
CA ALA A 108 10.70 -7.24 -17.06
C ALA A 108 11.34 -8.62 -16.93
N ALA A 109 12.22 -8.95 -17.87
CA ALA A 109 13.11 -10.10 -17.85
C ALA A 109 14.48 -9.67 -18.39
N PHE A 110 15.51 -9.88 -17.60
CA PHE A 110 16.85 -9.39 -17.91
C PHE A 110 17.89 -10.29 -17.27
N GLU A 111 19.12 -10.19 -17.76
CA GLU A 111 20.25 -10.93 -17.24
C GLU A 111 21.08 -10.03 -16.31
N GLY A 112 21.38 -10.54 -15.12
CA GLY A 112 22.38 -9.95 -14.25
C GLY A 112 23.80 -10.36 -14.66
N LYS A 113 24.76 -10.09 -13.78
CA LYS A 113 26.15 -10.52 -13.93
C LYS A 113 26.24 -12.02 -14.25
N ASN A 114 27.10 -12.38 -15.21
CA ASN A 114 27.32 -13.74 -15.70
C ASN A 114 26.07 -14.42 -16.29
N GLY A 115 25.12 -13.67 -16.85
CA GLY A 115 23.94 -14.25 -17.51
C GLY A 115 22.87 -14.76 -16.53
N THR A 116 22.94 -14.38 -15.24
CA THR A 116 21.97 -14.85 -14.24
C THR A 116 20.56 -14.32 -14.57
N PRO A 117 19.56 -15.18 -14.83
CA PRO A 117 18.25 -14.71 -15.28
C PRO A 117 17.44 -14.15 -14.11
N LEU A 118 16.96 -12.92 -14.27
CA LEU A 118 16.14 -12.20 -13.30
C LEU A 118 14.81 -11.78 -13.94
N GLU A 119 13.73 -11.87 -13.17
CA GLU A 119 12.39 -11.52 -13.64
C GLU A 119 11.64 -10.66 -12.61
N LEU A 120 10.94 -9.65 -13.11
CA LEU A 120 10.04 -8.80 -12.32
C LEU A 120 8.59 -9.07 -12.70
N ARG A 121 7.79 -9.50 -11.71
CA ARG A 121 6.38 -9.88 -11.86
C ARG A 121 5.49 -8.96 -11.03
N LEU A 122 4.41 -8.45 -11.63
CA LEU A 122 3.37 -7.65 -10.96
C LEU A 122 2.20 -8.53 -10.53
N CYS A 123 1.77 -8.36 -9.28
CA CYS A 123 0.60 -9.00 -8.69
C CYS A 123 -0.33 -7.94 -8.10
N ALA A 124 -1.63 -8.26 -7.97
CA ALA A 124 -2.62 -7.39 -7.33
C ALA A 124 -3.60 -8.19 -6.46
N ALA A 125 -4.27 -7.53 -5.51
CA ALA A 125 -5.38 -8.04 -4.68
C ALA A 125 -5.10 -9.24 -3.74
N ASN A 126 -4.17 -10.15 -4.04
CA ASN A 126 -3.94 -11.40 -3.31
C ASN A 126 -2.63 -11.39 -2.48
N VAL A 127 -1.52 -11.01 -3.09
CA VAL A 127 -0.21 -10.86 -2.47
C VAL A 127 -0.13 -9.49 -1.79
N GLY A 128 0.46 -9.43 -0.60
CA GLY A 128 0.70 -8.14 0.08
C GLY A 128 -0.56 -7.33 0.40
N HIS A 129 -1.75 -7.92 0.31
CA HIS A 129 -3.02 -7.19 0.28
C HIS A 129 -3.39 -6.41 1.55
N ARG A 130 -2.61 -6.48 2.64
CA ARG A 130 -2.73 -5.58 3.81
C ARG A 130 -1.82 -4.37 3.72
N GLU A 131 -0.79 -4.46 2.91
CA GLU A 131 0.37 -3.57 2.88
C GLU A 131 0.49 -2.85 1.52
N GLY A 132 -0.43 -3.13 0.57
CA GLY A 132 -0.50 -2.48 -0.73
C GLY A 132 -1.74 -2.89 -1.54
N GLU A 133 -1.97 -2.21 -2.65
CA GLU A 133 -2.88 -2.66 -3.73
C GLU A 133 -2.15 -3.49 -4.79
N LEU A 134 -0.90 -3.12 -5.08
CA LEU A 134 -0.04 -3.80 -6.03
C LEU A 134 1.20 -4.36 -5.33
N THR A 135 1.76 -5.43 -5.88
CA THR A 135 3.03 -6.00 -5.43
C THR A 135 3.94 -6.27 -6.62
N LEU A 136 5.15 -5.75 -6.59
CA LEU A 136 6.22 -6.12 -7.52
C LEU A 136 7.10 -7.19 -6.88
N GLN A 137 7.31 -8.29 -7.58
CA GLN A 137 8.10 -9.44 -7.11
C GLN A 137 9.32 -9.65 -7.99
N LEU A 138 10.47 -9.85 -7.35
CA LEU A 138 11.72 -10.25 -7.99
C LEU A 138 11.91 -11.75 -7.88
N PHE A 139 12.17 -12.37 -9.02
CA PHE A 139 12.54 -13.77 -9.17
C PHE A 139 13.94 -13.87 -9.76
N CYS A 140 14.65 -14.92 -9.36
CA CYS A 140 15.88 -15.38 -9.98
C CYS A 140 15.60 -16.79 -10.47
N GLU A 141 15.67 -17.00 -11.78
CA GLU A 141 15.06 -18.17 -12.42
C GLU A 141 13.58 -18.28 -11.99
N GLU A 142 13.17 -19.41 -11.39
CA GLU A 142 11.82 -19.60 -10.83
C GLU A 142 11.74 -19.38 -9.31
N SER A 143 12.85 -18.98 -8.68
CA SER A 143 12.92 -18.80 -7.23
C SER A 143 12.53 -17.38 -6.82
N PHE A 144 11.55 -17.27 -5.90
CA PHE A 144 11.14 -16.00 -5.31
C PHE A 144 12.25 -15.40 -4.44
N VAL A 145 12.61 -14.14 -4.66
CA VAL A 145 13.68 -13.44 -3.94
C VAL A 145 13.11 -12.37 -3.00
N TYR A 146 12.37 -11.40 -3.55
CA TYR A 146 11.80 -10.27 -2.81
C TYR A 146 10.45 -9.84 -3.39
N ALA A 147 9.62 -9.22 -2.55
CA ALA A 147 8.38 -8.55 -2.90
C ALA A 147 8.32 -7.17 -2.27
N ILE A 148 7.84 -6.17 -3.02
CA ILE A 148 7.53 -4.84 -2.52
C ILE A 148 6.04 -4.56 -2.78
N SER A 149 5.29 -4.26 -1.72
CA SER A 149 3.85 -3.95 -1.80
C SER A 149 3.66 -2.46 -1.69
N PHE A 150 2.88 -1.91 -2.62
CA PHE A 150 2.72 -0.47 -2.75
C PHE A 150 1.31 -0.07 -3.16
N THR A 151 1.00 1.19 -2.89
CA THR A 151 -0.25 1.85 -3.28
C THR A 151 0.09 3.22 -3.84
N LEU A 152 -0.58 3.59 -4.93
CA LEU A 152 -0.52 4.95 -5.48
C LEU A 152 -1.49 5.81 -4.68
N SER A 153 -0.99 6.87 -4.06
CA SER A 153 -1.80 7.82 -3.31
C SER A 153 -1.84 9.14 -4.07
N ALA A 154 -3.03 9.48 -4.58
CA ALA A 154 -3.26 10.70 -5.32
C ALA A 154 -4.21 11.58 -4.51
N ALA A 155 -3.66 12.59 -3.83
CA ALA A 155 -4.42 13.72 -3.32
C ALA A 155 -4.32 14.87 -4.35
N PRO A 156 -5.29 15.81 -4.39
CA PRO A 156 -5.18 17.00 -5.21
C PRO A 156 -3.84 17.73 -4.95
N GLY A 157 -3.02 17.89 -6.00
CA GLY A 157 -1.71 18.57 -5.92
C GLY A 157 -0.54 17.75 -5.37
N VAL A 158 -0.77 16.59 -4.75
CA VAL A 158 0.29 15.72 -4.20
C VAL A 158 0.05 14.26 -4.60
N THR A 159 0.83 13.80 -5.57
CA THR A 159 0.93 12.40 -5.97
C THR A 159 2.13 11.76 -5.28
N SER A 160 1.88 10.68 -4.55
CA SER A 160 2.92 9.89 -3.89
C SER A 160 2.69 8.41 -4.12
N ILE A 161 3.76 7.62 -4.07
CA ILE A 161 3.68 6.17 -4.01
C ILE A 161 4.01 5.75 -2.59
N GLN A 162 3.20 4.87 -2.00
CA GLN A 162 3.35 4.40 -0.63
C GLN A 162 3.85 2.96 -0.64
N LEU A 163 4.99 2.71 -0.02
CA LEU A 163 5.54 1.38 0.26
C LEU A 163 5.06 0.93 1.64
N GLY A 164 4.16 -0.05 1.68
CA GLY A 164 3.67 -0.63 2.93
C GLY A 164 4.40 -1.90 3.35
N ALA A 165 5.10 -2.59 2.42
CA ALA A 165 5.97 -3.69 2.80
C ALA A 165 7.11 -3.99 1.82
N LEU A 166 8.21 -4.51 2.37
CA LEU A 166 9.34 -5.06 1.66
C LEU A 166 9.75 -6.39 2.31
N GLN A 167 9.48 -7.50 1.62
CA GLN A 167 9.63 -8.85 2.17
C GLN A 167 10.52 -9.70 1.28
N GLY A 168 11.57 -10.28 1.85
CA GLY A 168 12.45 -11.24 1.17
C GLY A 168 12.12 -12.69 1.53
N VAL A 169 12.72 -13.63 0.79
CA VAL A 169 12.76 -15.05 1.16
C VAL A 169 13.37 -15.23 2.56
N ARG A 170 12.79 -16.13 3.36
CA ARG A 170 13.19 -16.39 4.76
C ARG A 170 13.45 -17.88 4.95
N SER A 171 14.61 -18.32 4.51
CA SER A 171 15.18 -19.65 4.75
C SER A 171 16.70 -19.57 4.61
N ASP A 172 17.42 -20.60 5.06
CA ASP A 172 18.88 -20.69 4.91
C ASP A 172 19.27 -20.78 3.43
N GLU A 173 18.49 -21.53 2.65
CA GLU A 173 18.61 -21.55 1.17
C GLU A 173 18.32 -20.16 0.59
N GLY A 174 17.39 -19.42 1.21
CA GLY A 174 17.05 -18.05 0.85
C GLY A 174 18.21 -17.07 1.08
N ALA A 175 19.01 -17.27 2.13
CA ALA A 175 20.20 -16.46 2.36
C ALA A 175 21.25 -16.64 1.25
N GLN A 176 21.43 -17.87 0.76
CA GLN A 176 22.30 -18.13 -0.39
C GLN A 176 21.75 -17.54 -1.68
N LEU A 177 20.43 -17.66 -1.91
CA LEU A 177 19.77 -17.01 -3.04
C LEU A 177 19.97 -15.48 -3.01
N ILE A 178 19.82 -14.84 -1.85
CA ILE A 178 20.06 -13.40 -1.71
C ILE A 178 21.51 -13.04 -2.04
N LYS A 179 22.50 -13.86 -1.62
CA LYS A 179 23.91 -13.64 -1.97
C LYS A 179 24.14 -13.76 -3.48
N LEU A 180 23.57 -14.78 -4.11
CA LEU A 180 23.64 -14.99 -5.55
C LEU A 180 23.05 -13.79 -6.30
N VAL A 181 21.83 -13.38 -5.95
CA VAL A 181 21.16 -12.25 -6.59
C VAL A 181 21.91 -10.94 -6.32
N THR A 182 22.51 -10.77 -5.14
CA THR A 182 23.38 -9.61 -4.87
C THR A 182 24.58 -9.55 -5.83
N LYS A 183 25.21 -10.69 -6.12
CA LYS A 183 26.28 -10.76 -7.14
C LYS A 183 25.75 -10.47 -8.55
N ALA A 184 24.59 -11.03 -8.90
CA ALA A 184 23.92 -10.80 -10.17
C ALA A 184 23.57 -9.31 -10.38
N LEU A 185 23.22 -8.60 -9.30
CA LEU A 185 22.94 -7.15 -9.30
C LEU A 185 24.19 -6.28 -9.11
N HIS A 186 25.37 -6.76 -9.52
CA HIS A 186 26.64 -6.03 -9.42
C HIS A 186 26.96 -5.52 -8.00
N GLY A 187 26.71 -6.37 -7.00
CA GLY A 187 26.92 -6.05 -5.58
C GLY A 187 25.78 -5.26 -4.93
N SER A 188 24.69 -4.95 -5.66
CA SER A 188 23.53 -4.27 -5.09
C SER A 188 22.69 -5.21 -4.24
N ARG A 189 22.45 -4.82 -2.99
CA ARG A 189 21.52 -5.56 -2.12
C ARG A 189 20.11 -5.53 -2.75
N PRO A 190 19.45 -6.69 -2.98
CA PRO A 190 18.14 -6.74 -3.65
C PRO A 190 17.09 -5.84 -3.00
N ARG A 191 17.08 -5.74 -1.66
CA ARG A 191 16.16 -4.86 -0.92
C ARG A 191 16.24 -3.38 -1.35
N LYS A 192 17.46 -2.85 -1.54
CA LYS A 192 17.69 -1.46 -1.96
C LYS A 192 17.34 -1.29 -3.44
N TRP A 193 17.69 -2.29 -4.24
CA TRP A 193 17.42 -2.30 -5.66
C TRP A 193 15.91 -2.29 -5.95
N MET A 194 15.11 -3.07 -5.20
CA MET A 194 13.64 -3.04 -5.27
C MET A 194 13.05 -1.66 -4.93
N VAL A 195 13.63 -0.95 -3.96
CA VAL A 195 13.19 0.41 -3.60
C VAL A 195 13.54 1.40 -4.72
N ALA A 196 14.71 1.26 -5.35
CA ALA A 196 15.10 2.08 -6.49
C ALA A 196 14.14 1.88 -7.69
N LEU A 197 13.76 0.64 -7.99
CA LEU A 197 12.73 0.35 -8.99
C LEU A 197 11.39 0.99 -8.63
N LEU A 198 10.99 0.96 -7.35
CA LEU A 198 9.73 1.56 -6.92
C LEU A 198 9.75 3.09 -7.04
N ARG A 199 10.90 3.74 -6.83
CA ARG A 199 11.07 5.17 -7.10
C ARG A 199 10.86 5.49 -8.58
N ASP A 200 11.43 4.68 -9.48
CA ASP A 200 11.22 4.80 -10.92
C ASP A 200 9.76 4.60 -11.33
N ILE A 201 9.09 3.58 -10.77
CA ILE A 201 7.65 3.36 -10.97
C ILE A 201 6.86 4.57 -10.47
N GLY A 202 7.23 5.13 -9.32
CA GLY A 202 6.62 6.36 -8.80
C GLY A 202 6.78 7.53 -9.77
N ASP A 203 7.99 7.72 -10.31
CA ASP A 203 8.30 8.76 -11.30
C ASP A 203 7.47 8.58 -12.58
N TYR A 204 7.37 7.35 -13.10
CA TYR A 204 6.50 7.02 -14.24
C TYR A 204 5.03 7.41 -13.98
N PHE A 205 4.54 7.19 -12.76
CA PHE A 205 3.18 7.58 -12.36
C PHE A 205 3.03 9.07 -12.02
N GLY A 206 4.07 9.88 -12.22
CA GLY A 206 4.09 11.31 -11.88
C GLY A 206 4.04 11.57 -10.38
N CYS A 207 4.43 10.61 -9.55
CA CYS A 207 4.55 10.78 -8.10
C CYS A 207 5.83 11.55 -7.77
N LYS A 208 5.74 12.57 -6.91
CA LYS A 208 6.90 13.34 -6.48
C LYS A 208 7.71 12.61 -5.42
N THR A 209 7.04 11.90 -4.53
CA THR A 209 7.65 11.24 -3.37
C THR A 209 7.24 9.78 -3.24
N LEU A 210 8.20 8.97 -2.82
CA LEU A 210 8.01 7.63 -2.31
C LEU A 210 7.95 7.72 -0.78
N ARG A 211 6.77 7.45 -0.22
CA ARG A 211 6.54 7.33 1.22
C ARG A 211 6.73 5.89 1.66
N MET A 212 7.41 5.67 2.76
CA MET A 212 7.78 4.33 3.24
C MET A 212 7.35 4.17 4.69
N VAL A 213 6.57 3.13 4.96
CA VAL A 213 6.04 2.88 6.30
C VAL A 213 7.17 2.55 7.27
N SER A 214 7.12 3.16 8.45
CA SER A 214 8.08 2.85 9.53
C SER A 214 7.73 1.56 10.26
N ASN A 215 8.65 1.06 11.09
CA ASN A 215 8.41 -0.10 11.93
C ASN A 215 7.24 0.11 12.90
N SER A 216 7.04 1.33 13.41
CA SER A 216 5.94 1.66 14.34
C SER A 216 4.58 1.68 13.65
N ASN A 217 4.56 2.08 12.39
CA ASN A 217 3.32 2.28 11.62
C ASN A 217 2.93 1.06 10.79
N ARG A 218 3.83 0.07 10.65
CA ARG A 218 3.56 -1.15 9.87
C ARG A 218 2.35 -1.91 10.39
N VAL A 219 1.53 -2.41 9.47
CA VAL A 219 0.37 -3.25 9.81
C VAL A 219 0.84 -4.63 10.25
N THR A 220 0.84 -4.91 11.57
CA THR A 220 1.10 -6.25 12.10
C THR A 220 -0.18 -6.94 12.56
N ILE A 221 -0.36 -8.20 12.19
CA ILE A 221 -1.58 -8.98 12.46
C ILE A 221 -1.55 -9.60 13.86
N ASN A 222 -0.39 -9.64 14.53
CA ASN A 222 -0.24 -10.44 15.75
C ASN A 222 0.84 -9.87 16.66
N TRP A 223 0.45 -9.43 17.85
CA TRP A 223 1.39 -8.98 18.89
C TRP A 223 2.41 -10.08 19.25
N ARG A 224 1.99 -11.36 19.22
CA ARG A 224 2.88 -12.53 19.42
C ARG A 224 3.91 -12.72 18.30
N ARG A 225 3.62 -12.28 17.07
CA ARG A 225 4.59 -12.31 15.95
C ARG A 225 5.48 -11.08 15.93
N HIS A 226 5.17 -10.03 16.70
CA HIS A 226 5.98 -8.83 16.81
C HIS A 226 7.41 -9.14 17.26
N ARG A 227 7.58 -10.16 18.12
CA ARG A 227 8.88 -10.65 18.59
C ARG A 227 9.70 -11.46 17.56
N ARG A 228 9.19 -11.68 16.34
CA ARG A 228 9.87 -12.43 15.27
C ARG A 228 10.01 -11.61 13.97
N ILE A 229 9.85 -10.29 14.03
CA ILE A 229 9.97 -9.42 12.86
C ILE A 229 11.45 -9.11 12.63
N SER A 230 12.05 -9.86 11.72
CA SER A 230 13.48 -9.80 11.37
C SER A 230 13.85 -8.66 10.41
N SER A 231 12.89 -7.88 9.94
CA SER A 231 13.13 -6.84 8.93
C SER A 231 12.99 -5.47 9.57
N ASP A 232 14.12 -4.85 9.92
CA ASP A 232 14.19 -3.48 10.39
C ASP A 232 14.06 -2.52 9.20
N TYR A 233 12.86 -1.97 9.02
CA TYR A 233 12.57 -1.01 7.95
C TYR A 233 13.24 0.33 8.20
N ASP A 234 13.21 0.84 9.43
CA ASP A 234 13.75 2.16 9.77
C ASP A 234 15.25 2.23 9.50
N ALA A 235 16.00 1.18 9.85
CA ALA A 235 17.42 1.08 9.53
C ALA A 235 17.69 1.13 8.01
N LEU A 236 16.85 0.46 7.20
CA LEU A 236 16.96 0.51 5.74
C LEU A 236 16.62 1.91 5.19
N TRP A 237 15.59 2.56 5.72
CA TRP A 237 15.20 3.91 5.29
C TRP A 237 16.28 4.93 5.62
N GLN A 238 16.93 4.81 6.79
CA GLN A 238 18.11 5.59 7.15
C GLN A 238 19.30 5.29 6.23
N GLU A 239 19.54 4.01 5.87
CA GLU A 239 20.58 3.59 4.90
C GLU A 239 20.34 4.17 3.48
N LEU A 240 19.11 4.61 3.19
CA LEU A 240 18.70 5.28 1.95
C LEU A 240 18.61 6.81 2.11
N GLN A 241 19.05 7.35 3.25
CA GLN A 241 19.00 8.78 3.58
C GLN A 241 17.59 9.36 3.47
N ALA A 242 16.57 8.54 3.77
CA ALA A 242 15.18 8.99 3.74
C ALA A 242 14.90 9.98 4.87
N LYS A 243 14.14 11.03 4.56
CA LYS A 243 13.73 12.02 5.56
C LYS A 243 12.58 11.45 6.39
N ARG A 244 12.70 11.51 7.71
CA ARG A 244 11.61 11.15 8.61
C ARG A 244 10.55 12.26 8.62
N ARG A 245 9.29 11.87 8.54
CA ARG A 245 8.11 12.76 8.53
C ARG A 245 7.52 12.93 9.93
N GLY A 246 6.66 13.92 10.10
CA GLY A 246 5.95 14.17 11.37
C GLY A 246 4.98 13.06 11.77
N ASP A 247 4.47 12.29 10.80
CA ASP A 247 3.66 11.09 11.04
C ASP A 247 4.52 9.85 11.38
N GLY A 248 5.84 9.99 11.47
CA GLY A 248 6.77 8.92 11.84
C GLY A 248 7.12 7.96 10.71
N ASP A 249 6.54 8.10 9.52
CA ASP A 249 6.97 7.42 8.29
C ASP A 249 8.19 8.13 7.67
N TYR A 250 8.71 7.57 6.59
CA TYR A 250 9.86 8.12 5.85
C TYR A 250 9.46 8.52 4.44
N GLU A 251 10.21 9.44 3.83
CA GLU A 251 10.05 9.80 2.43
C GLU A 251 11.37 10.03 1.70
N VAL A 252 11.37 9.73 0.41
CA VAL A 252 12.42 10.07 -0.56
C VAL A 252 11.78 10.55 -1.87
N PRO A 253 12.47 11.38 -2.67
CA PRO A 253 11.99 11.74 -4.00
C PRO A 253 11.89 10.52 -4.94
N CYS A 254 10.84 10.44 -5.76
CA CYS A 254 10.74 9.42 -6.81
C CYS A 254 11.71 9.68 -7.95
N ALA A 255 11.79 10.95 -8.39
CA ALA A 255 12.78 11.38 -9.37
C ALA A 255 14.17 11.04 -8.83
N THR A 256 14.89 10.23 -9.59
CA THR A 256 16.26 9.87 -9.26
C THR A 256 17.15 10.78 -10.08
N ALA A 257 17.90 11.68 -9.44
CA ALA A 257 18.99 12.36 -10.14
C ALA A 257 19.90 11.29 -10.77
N PRO A 258 20.43 11.50 -11.98
CA PRO A 258 21.40 10.59 -12.57
C PRO A 258 22.44 10.25 -11.52
N MET A 259 22.65 8.96 -11.25
CA MET A 259 23.51 8.53 -10.16
C MET A 259 24.96 8.72 -10.62
N GLU A 260 25.44 9.97 -10.51
CA GLU A 260 26.80 10.35 -10.86
C GLU A 260 27.78 9.57 -10.01
N ILE A 261 28.76 8.97 -10.68
CA ILE A 261 29.81 8.21 -10.02
C ILE A 261 30.95 9.19 -9.80
N SER A 262 31.25 9.48 -8.53
CA SER A 262 32.35 10.40 -8.18
C SER A 262 33.66 9.99 -8.89
N PRO A 263 34.43 10.97 -9.40
CA PRO A 263 35.72 10.73 -10.02
C PRO A 263 36.74 10.09 -9.06
N ASP A 264 36.58 10.28 -7.75
CA ASP A 264 37.49 9.79 -6.70
C ASP A 264 37.37 8.28 -6.45
N VAL A 265 36.36 7.63 -7.04
CA VAL A 265 36.17 6.18 -6.95
C VAL A 265 37.23 5.47 -7.82
N PRO A 266 37.95 4.46 -7.30
CA PRO A 266 38.91 3.69 -8.11
C PRO A 266 38.27 3.12 -9.39
N SER A 267 39.01 3.08 -10.50
CA SER A 267 38.48 2.72 -11.83
C SER A 267 37.69 1.41 -11.86
N HIS A 268 38.19 0.35 -11.21
CA HIS A 268 37.47 -0.94 -11.14
C HIS A 268 36.14 -0.86 -10.38
N LYS A 269 36.06 -0.03 -9.33
CA LYS A 269 34.80 0.23 -8.59
C LYS A 269 33.85 1.11 -9.40
N ARG A 270 34.38 2.02 -10.24
CA ARG A 270 33.58 2.82 -11.19
C ARG A 270 32.93 1.94 -12.24
N ALA A 271 33.66 0.98 -12.81
CA ALA A 271 33.10 0.04 -13.79
C ALA A 271 31.95 -0.78 -13.19
N GLU A 272 32.12 -1.37 -12.01
CA GLU A 272 31.05 -2.13 -11.34
C GLU A 272 29.84 -1.23 -10.99
N ALA A 273 30.08 0.02 -10.55
CA ALA A 273 29.02 0.98 -10.28
C ALA A 273 28.25 1.40 -11.55
N ARG A 274 28.94 1.56 -12.69
CA ARG A 274 28.31 1.80 -14.01
C ARG A 274 27.43 0.63 -14.41
N ARG A 275 27.95 -0.60 -14.34
CA ARG A 275 27.20 -1.82 -14.65
C ARG A 275 25.95 -1.98 -13.80
N ARG A 276 26.04 -1.68 -12.50
CA ARG A 276 24.88 -1.62 -11.61
C ARG A 276 23.81 -0.63 -12.10
N ASN A 277 24.23 0.60 -12.45
CA ASN A 277 23.32 1.65 -12.87
C ASN A 277 22.68 1.31 -14.23
N GLU A 278 23.46 0.76 -15.17
CA GLU A 278 23.00 0.24 -16.46
C GLU A 278 21.93 -0.84 -16.28
N LEU A 279 22.18 -1.81 -15.40
CA LEU A 279 21.23 -2.90 -15.11
C LEU A 279 19.92 -2.36 -14.51
N LEU A 280 20.00 -1.42 -13.57
CA LEU A 280 18.82 -0.78 -12.99
C LEU A 280 18.04 0.00 -14.07
N ALA A 281 18.72 0.81 -14.87
CA ALA A 281 18.10 1.58 -15.95
C ALA A 281 17.44 0.68 -17.01
N ALA A 282 18.08 -0.44 -17.37
CA ALA A 282 17.51 -1.42 -18.28
C ALA A 282 16.24 -2.05 -17.70
N ALA A 283 16.25 -2.45 -16.42
CA ALA A 283 15.06 -2.99 -15.75
C ALA A 283 13.93 -1.95 -15.67
N CYS A 284 14.24 -0.70 -15.32
CA CYS A 284 13.28 0.42 -15.32
C CYS A 284 12.69 0.64 -16.73
N GLY A 285 13.53 0.69 -17.76
CA GLY A 285 13.10 0.86 -19.15
C GLY A 285 12.17 -0.25 -19.63
N GLN A 286 12.47 -1.51 -19.28
CA GLN A 286 11.59 -2.64 -19.57
C GLN A 286 10.25 -2.52 -18.83
N ILE A 287 10.24 -2.16 -17.54
CA ILE A 287 8.99 -1.93 -16.80
C ILE A 287 8.15 -0.84 -17.46
N ARG A 288 8.75 0.33 -17.76
CA ARG A 288 8.04 1.45 -18.39
C ARG A 288 7.45 1.03 -19.74
N SER A 289 8.25 0.38 -20.59
CA SER A 289 7.77 -0.16 -21.88
C SER A 289 6.63 -1.17 -21.70
N ALA A 290 6.75 -2.06 -20.71
CA ALA A 290 5.71 -3.02 -20.35
C ALA A 290 4.41 -2.35 -19.86
N LEU A 291 4.49 -1.22 -19.16
CA LEU A 291 3.33 -0.43 -18.75
C LEU A 291 2.72 0.28 -19.97
N ASP A 292 3.52 0.92 -20.81
CA ASP A 292 3.07 1.65 -22.00
C ASP A 292 2.38 0.74 -23.01
N GLN A 293 2.94 -0.44 -23.29
CA GLN A 293 2.32 -1.44 -24.19
C GLN A 293 0.96 -1.94 -23.70
N ARG A 294 0.68 -1.84 -22.39
CA ARG A 294 -0.55 -2.33 -21.76
C ARG A 294 -1.50 -1.20 -21.38
N ARG A 295 -1.11 0.04 -21.66
CA ARG A 295 -1.96 1.21 -21.55
C ARG A 295 -3.01 1.14 -22.65
N VAL A 296 -4.27 1.10 -22.25
CA VAL A 296 -5.35 1.30 -23.20
C VAL A 296 -5.44 2.80 -23.46
N SER A 297 -5.27 3.23 -24.72
CA SER A 297 -5.58 4.59 -25.13
C SER A 297 -7.01 4.88 -24.73
N SER A 298 -7.21 5.75 -23.73
CA SER A 298 -8.53 6.06 -23.25
C SER A 298 -9.32 6.74 -24.37
N VAL A 299 -10.26 6.01 -24.97
CA VAL A 299 -11.45 6.64 -25.54
C VAL A 299 -12.03 7.48 -24.41
N ARG A 300 -12.17 8.80 -24.62
CA ARG A 300 -12.73 9.75 -23.64
C ARG A 300 -14.14 9.31 -23.24
N VAL A 301 -14.23 8.42 -22.25
CA VAL A 301 -15.48 8.26 -21.50
C VAL A 301 -15.53 9.45 -20.56
N ARG A 302 -16.41 10.41 -20.85
CA ARG A 302 -16.71 11.52 -19.95
C ARG A 302 -17.14 10.91 -18.62
N LEU A 303 -16.26 10.95 -17.62
CA LEU A 303 -16.63 10.71 -16.23
C LEU A 303 -17.60 11.82 -15.85
N SER A 304 -18.90 11.53 -15.80
CA SER A 304 -19.88 12.43 -15.20
C SER A 304 -19.45 12.68 -13.77
N ALA A 305 -19.32 13.95 -13.39
CA ALA A 305 -18.97 14.37 -12.05
C ALA A 305 -19.81 13.61 -11.01
N VAL A 306 -19.13 13.01 -10.03
CA VAL A 306 -19.78 12.48 -8.84
C VAL A 306 -20.43 13.68 -8.13
N PRO A 307 -21.75 13.69 -7.87
CA PRO A 307 -22.38 14.81 -7.21
C PRO A 307 -21.81 14.95 -5.79
N ALA A 308 -21.49 16.20 -5.43
CA ALA A 308 -21.06 16.56 -4.09
C ALA A 308 -22.07 16.07 -3.04
N PRO A 309 -21.63 15.72 -1.82
CA PRO A 309 -22.55 15.29 -0.77
C PRO A 309 -23.56 16.41 -0.49
N LEU A 310 -24.85 16.08 -0.56
CA LEU A 310 -25.94 16.96 -0.15
C LEU A 310 -25.71 17.37 1.30
N ARG A 311 -25.43 18.66 1.53
CA ARG A 311 -25.53 19.27 2.86
C ARG A 311 -27.00 19.18 3.28
N LEU A 312 -27.31 18.29 4.22
CA LEU A 312 -28.56 18.40 4.98
C LEU A 312 -28.47 19.69 5.79
N GLY A 313 -29.09 20.76 5.29
CA GLY A 313 -29.31 21.97 6.07
C GLY A 313 -30.35 21.67 7.14
N LEU A 314 -29.92 21.52 8.40
CA LEU A 314 -30.83 21.78 9.52
C LEU A 314 -31.15 23.28 9.49
N ARG A 315 -32.37 23.62 9.05
CA ARG A 315 -32.95 24.94 9.32
C ARG A 315 -33.25 25.03 10.81
N LEU A 316 -32.42 25.76 11.54
CA LEU A 316 -32.78 26.27 12.85
C LEU A 316 -33.83 27.37 12.62
N VAL A 317 -35.06 27.15 13.08
CA VAL A 317 -36.12 28.17 13.08
C VAL A 317 -35.82 29.12 14.24
N ALA A 318 -35.32 30.31 13.93
CA ALA A 318 -35.20 31.41 14.88
C ALA A 318 -36.49 32.23 14.85
N GLY A 319 -37.19 32.30 15.98
CA GLY A 319 -38.29 33.21 16.23
C GLY A 319 -37.80 34.64 16.52
N ALA A 320 -38.57 35.60 16.03
CA ALA A 320 -38.43 37.06 15.99
C ALA A 320 -38.41 37.78 17.38
N PRO A 321 -38.45 39.13 17.46
CA PRO A 321 -37.53 40.18 16.97
C PRO A 321 -37.11 41.14 18.15
N PRO A 322 -36.42 42.29 17.92
CA PRO A 322 -35.55 42.93 18.91
C PRO A 322 -36.21 44.06 19.72
N VAL A 323 -35.59 44.42 20.85
CA VAL A 323 -35.82 45.69 21.55
C VAL A 323 -34.50 46.45 21.65
N SER A 324 -34.54 47.66 21.11
CA SER A 324 -33.52 48.70 21.09
C SER A 324 -33.31 49.35 22.45
N ALA A 325 -32.06 49.65 22.81
CA ALA A 325 -31.73 50.76 23.71
C ALA A 325 -30.37 51.35 23.33
N SER A 326 -30.41 52.61 22.97
CA SER A 326 -29.30 53.52 22.63
C SER A 326 -28.83 54.30 23.84
N VAL A 327 -27.51 54.37 24.08
CA VAL A 327 -26.74 55.51 24.67
C VAL A 327 -25.28 55.17 24.32
N GLY A 328 -24.36 55.98 23.80
CA GLY A 328 -24.23 57.43 23.63
C GLY A 328 -22.80 57.81 24.01
N ALA A 329 -22.01 58.33 23.05
CA ALA A 329 -20.71 59.05 23.17
C ALA A 329 -19.53 58.30 23.85
N GLU A 330 -18.25 58.53 23.57
CA GLU A 330 -17.52 59.70 23.08
C GLU A 330 -16.14 59.25 22.56
N GLU A 331 -15.63 59.92 21.53
CA GLU A 331 -14.26 59.77 21.02
C GLU A 331 -13.22 60.31 22.01
N ARG A 332 -12.03 59.70 22.04
CA ARG A 332 -10.77 60.44 22.27
C ARG A 332 -9.56 59.62 21.82
N HIS A 333 -8.74 60.27 20.99
CA HIS A 333 -7.39 59.89 20.61
C HIS A 333 -6.47 59.69 21.82
N ALA A 334 -5.57 58.71 21.75
CA ALA A 334 -4.18 58.88 22.17
C ALA A 334 -3.32 57.73 21.64
N GLN A 335 -2.29 58.12 20.88
CA GLN A 335 -1.12 57.34 20.51
C GLN A 335 -0.06 57.55 21.59
N CYS A 336 0.65 56.49 22.00
CA CYS A 336 2.09 56.50 22.30
C CYS A 336 2.58 55.14 22.81
N ASP A 337 3.85 54.91 22.49
CA ASP A 337 4.72 53.76 22.74
C ASP A 337 4.84 53.33 24.22
N GLY A 338 5.27 52.09 24.43
CA GLY A 338 5.72 51.65 25.76
C GLY A 338 5.97 50.15 25.86
N ASP A 339 7.22 49.83 26.15
CA ASP A 339 7.89 48.54 26.26
C ASP A 339 7.42 47.63 27.41
N ASP A 340 7.86 46.38 27.33
CA ASP A 340 8.19 45.44 28.41
C ASP A 340 7.14 44.56 29.14
N GLY A 341 7.54 43.29 29.34
CA GLY A 341 7.21 42.54 30.58
C GLY A 341 6.14 41.43 30.56
N GLN A 342 6.58 40.20 30.29
CA GLN A 342 6.24 38.93 30.99
C GLN A 342 4.85 38.77 31.69
N ARG A 343 4.03 37.79 31.26
CA ARG A 343 3.57 36.61 32.05
C ARG A 343 2.43 35.82 31.39
N ARG A 344 2.68 34.51 31.31
CA ARG A 344 1.76 33.35 31.41
C ARG A 344 0.25 33.64 31.48
N THR A 345 -0.53 33.03 30.57
CA THR A 345 -1.60 32.09 30.98
C THR A 345 -1.81 30.98 29.94
N ASP A 346 -1.77 29.75 30.42
CA ASP A 346 -2.19 28.51 29.79
C ASP A 346 -3.65 28.57 29.32
N ARG A 347 -3.91 28.26 28.03
CA ARG A 347 -5.24 27.84 27.55
C ARG A 347 -5.12 26.99 26.28
N SER A 348 -4.62 25.77 26.41
CA SER A 348 -4.87 24.70 25.43
C SER A 348 -4.86 23.33 26.10
N ALA A 349 -5.76 23.12 27.06
CA ALA A 349 -6.07 21.80 27.57
C ALA A 349 -7.53 21.80 28.06
N ARG A 350 -8.46 21.45 27.17
CA ARG A 350 -9.79 20.90 27.48
C ARG A 350 -10.54 20.62 26.19
N HIS A 351 -10.38 19.41 25.68
CA HIS A 351 -11.44 18.57 25.10
C HIS A 351 -10.80 17.25 24.64
N LYS A 352 -10.41 16.44 25.62
CA LYS A 352 -10.27 14.99 25.48
C LYS A 352 -10.83 14.41 26.76
N GLU A 353 -12.10 14.01 26.71
CA GLU A 353 -12.61 12.86 27.46
C GLU A 353 -14.05 12.57 27.08
N ALA A 354 -14.42 11.30 27.23
CA ALA A 354 -15.70 10.66 26.91
C ALA A 354 -15.96 10.33 25.43
N GLY A 355 -15.17 9.39 24.91
CA GLY A 355 -15.56 8.54 23.79
C GLY A 355 -14.92 7.17 23.96
N VAL A 356 -15.60 6.24 24.62
CA VAL A 356 -15.19 4.83 24.66
C VAL A 356 -15.13 4.33 23.22
N ASP A 357 -13.96 3.85 22.82
CA ASP A 357 -13.56 3.58 21.44
C ASP A 357 -14.37 2.45 20.78
N ASN A 358 -15.44 2.81 20.06
CA ASN A 358 -16.05 1.95 19.02
C ASN A 358 -15.01 1.47 17.98
N MET A 359 -13.86 2.16 17.89
CA MET A 359 -12.71 1.84 17.04
C MET A 359 -12.03 0.53 17.44
N GLU A 360 -11.89 0.26 18.74
CA GLU A 360 -11.17 -0.91 19.24
C GLU A 360 -12.02 -2.19 19.09
N ILE A 361 -13.34 -2.09 19.33
CA ILE A 361 -14.24 -3.24 19.31
C ILE A 361 -14.32 -3.90 17.93
N VAL A 362 -14.41 -3.11 16.85
CA VAL A 362 -14.57 -3.65 15.48
C VAL A 362 -13.25 -4.14 14.92
N GLU A 363 -12.15 -3.47 15.26
CA GLU A 363 -10.81 -3.94 14.91
C GLU A 363 -10.52 -5.26 15.63
N VAL A 364 -10.84 -5.36 16.92
CA VAL A 364 -10.75 -6.59 17.72
C VAL A 364 -11.69 -7.67 17.17
N MET A 365 -12.95 -7.35 16.81
CA MET A 365 -13.89 -8.31 16.21
C MET A 365 -13.41 -8.79 14.83
N CYS A 366 -12.92 -7.89 13.97
CA CYS A 366 -12.38 -8.24 12.66
C CYS A 366 -11.10 -9.09 12.76
N LEU A 367 -10.24 -8.78 13.75
CA LEU A 367 -9.03 -9.54 14.06
C LEU A 367 -9.36 -10.90 14.71
N ALA A 368 -10.36 -10.97 15.59
CA ALA A 368 -10.84 -12.20 16.21
C ALA A 368 -11.46 -13.15 15.17
N VAL A 369 -12.17 -12.60 14.18
CA VAL A 369 -12.71 -13.38 13.05
C VAL A 369 -11.59 -13.84 12.09
N ASP A 370 -10.42 -13.19 12.09
CA ASP A 370 -9.24 -13.60 11.29
C ASP A 370 -8.42 -14.74 11.92
N VAL A 371 -8.82 -15.27 13.08
CA VAL A 371 -8.22 -16.48 13.66
C VAL A 371 -8.50 -17.69 12.75
N PRO A 372 -7.48 -18.46 12.32
CA PRO A 372 -7.68 -19.62 11.45
C PRO A 372 -8.57 -20.67 12.14
N SER A 373 -9.60 -21.15 11.44
CA SER A 373 -10.46 -22.24 11.90
C SER A 373 -9.64 -23.55 11.99
N PRO A 374 -9.89 -24.43 12.97
CA PRO A 374 -9.23 -25.73 13.07
C PRO A 374 -9.38 -26.62 11.82
N SER A 375 -10.35 -26.34 10.94
CA SER A 375 -10.56 -27.04 9.67
C SER A 375 -9.49 -26.75 8.60
N ASP A 376 -8.71 -25.65 8.71
CA ASP A 376 -7.68 -25.26 7.74
C ASP A 376 -6.35 -26.04 7.91
N LYS A 377 -6.27 -26.90 8.94
CA LYS A 377 -5.15 -27.84 9.13
C LYS A 377 -5.16 -28.99 8.11
N SER A 378 -6.31 -29.33 7.54
CA SER A 378 -6.47 -30.40 6.54
C SER A 378 -5.78 -30.07 5.20
N ARG A 379 -5.82 -28.81 4.77
CA ARG A 379 -5.11 -28.32 3.57
C ARG A 379 -3.58 -28.29 3.73
N ARG A 380 -3.08 -28.17 4.96
CA ARG A 380 -1.64 -28.32 5.26
C ARG A 380 -1.15 -29.78 5.20
N ARG A 381 -2.02 -30.76 5.44
CA ARG A 381 -1.69 -32.18 5.25
C ARG A 381 -1.63 -32.57 3.77
N GLN A 382 -2.54 -32.06 2.93
CA GLN A 382 -2.50 -32.34 1.48
C GLN A 382 -1.27 -31.73 0.77
N ARG A 383 -0.79 -30.56 1.20
CA ARG A 383 0.48 -30.00 0.68
C ARG A 383 1.74 -30.76 1.12
N ARG A 384 1.63 -31.72 2.05
CA ARG A 384 2.74 -32.59 2.48
C ARG A 384 2.83 -33.88 1.65
N ILE A 385 1.84 -34.17 0.79
CA ILE A 385 1.75 -35.39 -0.04
C ILE A 385 2.36 -35.19 -1.44
N LEU A 386 2.67 -33.96 -1.84
CA LEU A 386 3.42 -33.66 -3.08
C LEU A 386 4.88 -33.32 -2.74
N ARG A 387 5.64 -34.32 -2.26
CA ARG A 387 7.10 -34.35 -2.36
C ARG A 387 7.44 -35.32 -3.49
N PRO A 388 8.28 -34.97 -4.48
CA PRO A 388 8.78 -35.98 -5.40
C PRO A 388 9.64 -36.99 -4.63
N LEU A 389 9.38 -38.27 -4.88
CA LEU A 389 10.16 -39.41 -4.41
C LEU A 389 11.63 -39.20 -4.78
N LYS A 390 12.50 -39.19 -3.78
CA LYS A 390 13.94 -39.37 -3.99
C LYS A 390 14.15 -40.81 -4.47
N ALA A 391 14.64 -40.99 -5.69
CA ALA A 391 15.17 -42.26 -6.15
C ALA A 391 16.48 -42.55 -5.39
N HIS A 392 16.50 -43.67 -4.66
CA HIS A 392 17.72 -44.22 -4.08
C HIS A 392 18.44 -45.07 -5.13
N SER A 393 19.68 -44.68 -5.43
CA SER A 393 20.88 -45.52 -5.52
C SER A 393 20.74 -46.96 -6.06
N THR A 394 21.39 -47.23 -7.19
CA THR A 394 22.05 -48.53 -7.39
C THR A 394 23.54 -48.31 -7.61
N ARG A 395 24.30 -48.77 -6.62
CA ARG A 395 25.75 -48.88 -6.55
C ARG A 395 26.14 -50.10 -7.39
N TRP A 396 27.08 -49.97 -8.31
CA TRP A 396 27.81 -51.11 -8.86
C TRP A 396 29.31 -50.82 -8.70
N HIS A 397 29.96 -51.68 -7.93
CA HIS A 397 31.40 -51.82 -7.77
C HIS A 397 31.67 -53.33 -7.75
N VAL A 398 32.40 -53.82 -8.75
CA VAL A 398 33.25 -55.05 -8.75
C VAL A 398 34.28 -54.76 -9.86
N GLU A 399 35.52 -54.36 -9.55
CA GLU A 399 36.73 -55.13 -9.19
C GLU A 399 37.37 -55.96 -10.33
N HIS A 400 38.67 -55.70 -10.52
CA HIS A 400 39.76 -56.52 -11.08
C HIS A 400 39.62 -57.15 -12.48
N SER A 401 40.34 -56.57 -13.46
CA SER A 401 41.67 -57.02 -13.93
C SER A 401 42.22 -56.09 -14.99
#